data_AF-A0A941TPF6-F1
#
_entry.id   AF-A0A941TPF6-F1
#
_cell.length_a   1.000
_cell.length_b   1.000
_cell.length_c   1.000
_cell.angle_alpha   90.00
_cell.angle_beta   90.00
_cell.angle_gamma   90.00
#
_symmetry.space_group_name_H-M   'P 1'
#
loop_
_entity.id
_entity.type
_entity.pdbx_description
1 polymer ?
#
loop_
_entity_poly.entity_id
_entity_poly.type
_entity_poly.pdbx_seq_one_letter_code
_entity_poly.pdbx_strand_id
1 'polypeptide(L)' 'VRTEKGEVVLTGDACYFCRTLRERRLPRFVFDRSAMLESLDRLAALEQGGAKLFFGHDPDFWKDVPQAPVPAF' A
#
# COMPACT_ATOMS: atom_id res chain seq x y z
N VAL A 1 6.98 -7.77 -4.64
CA VAL A 1 7.95 -7.79 -5.75
C VAL A 1 9.31 -7.46 -5.16
N ARG A 2 10.34 -8.26 -5.46
CA ARG A 2 11.71 -7.97 -5.01
C ARG A 2 12.47 -7.30 -6.15
N THR A 3 13.13 -6.20 -5.83
CA THR A 3 13.96 -5.42 -6.74
C THR A 3 15.38 -5.39 -6.19
N GLU A 4 16.35 -4.93 -7.00
CA GLU A 4 17.71 -4.70 -6.51
C GLU A 4 17.78 -3.68 -5.37
N LYS A 5 16.80 -2.77 -5.29
CA LYS A 5 16.69 -1.74 -4.25
C LYS A 5 15.87 -2.16 -3.03
N GLY A 6 15.37 -3.40 -3.01
CA GLY A 6 14.62 -3.95 -1.89
C GLY A 6 13.24 -4.49 -2.26
N GLU A 7 12.45 -4.79 -1.22
CA GLU A 7 11.12 -5.37 -1.36
C GLU A 7 10.05 -4.29 -1.48
N VAL A 8 9.19 -4.44 -2.48
CA VAL A 8 8.08 -3.55 -2.79
C VAL A 8 6.78 -4.33 -2.75
N VAL A 9 5.75 -3.77 -2.12
CA VAL A 9 4.40 -4.35 -2.10
C VAL A 9 3.44 -3.38 -2.78
N LEU A 10 2.82 -3.82 -3.86
CA LEU A 10 1.72 -3.09 -4.49
C LEU A 10 0.44 -3.48 -3.74
N THR A 11 -0.16 -2.53 -3.02
CA THR A 11 -1.30 -2.86 -2.14
C THR A 11 -2.62 -2.96 -2.88
N GLY A 12 -2.73 -2.28 -4.04
CA GLY A 12 -3.98 -2.13 -4.75
C GLY A 12 -5.11 -1.68 -3.82
N ASP A 13 -6.29 -2.26 -4.02
CA ASP A 13 -7.49 -1.94 -3.26
C ASP A 13 -7.50 -2.50 -1.82
N ALA A 14 -6.52 -3.31 -1.43
CA ALA A 14 -6.39 -3.71 -0.02
C ALA A 14 -6.02 -2.51 0.88
N CYS A 15 -5.36 -1.49 0.33
CA CYS A 15 -5.06 -0.25 1.02
C CYS A 15 -5.08 0.95 0.07
N TYR A 16 -6.14 1.75 0.13
CA TYR A 16 -6.37 2.85 -0.80
C TYR A 16 -5.39 4.01 -0.52
N PHE A 17 -5.33 4.44 0.74
CA PHE A 17 -4.55 5.58 1.18
C PHE A 17 -3.58 5.19 2.28
N CYS A 18 -2.50 5.96 2.48
CA CYS A 18 -1.64 5.81 3.66
C CYS A 18 -2.46 5.88 4.97
N ARG A 19 -3.42 6.82 5.04
CA ARG A 19 -4.36 6.92 6.16
C ARG A 19 -5.23 5.67 6.36
N THR A 20 -5.53 4.89 5.31
CA THR A 20 -6.30 3.64 5.46
C THR A 20 -5.52 2.65 6.33
N LEU A 21 -4.20 2.55 6.12
CA LEU A 21 -3.32 1.72 6.92
C LEU A 21 -3.11 2.30 8.33
N ARG A 22 -2.79 3.60 8.43
CA ARG A 22 -2.42 4.25 9.70
C ARG A 22 -3.59 4.45 10.65
N GLU A 23 -4.73 4.89 10.14
CA GLU A 23 -5.92 5.22 10.95
C GLU A 23 -6.93 4.08 10.99
N ARG A 24 -6.66 2.97 10.29
CA ARG A 24 -7.61 1.84 10.11
C ARG A 24 -8.96 2.29 9.55
N ARG A 25 -8.95 3.38 8.77
CA ARG A 25 -10.14 3.95 8.15
C ARG A 25 -10.45 3.24 6.84
N LEU A 26 -11.38 2.30 6.91
CA LEU A 26 -11.80 1.52 5.75
C LEU A 26 -12.59 2.36 4.74
N PRO A 27 -12.57 1.98 3.45
CA PRO A 27 -13.42 2.59 2.43
C PRO A 27 -14.92 2.44 2.77
N ARG A 28 -15.75 3.22 2.07
CA ARG A 28 -17.22 3.12 2.19
C ARG A 28 -17.75 1.76 1.73
N PHE A 29 -17.13 1.19 0.70
CA PHE A 29 -17.53 -0.08 0.11
C PHE A 29 -16.50 -1.13 0.49
N VAL A 30 -16.93 -2.09 1.29
CA VAL A 30 -16.10 -3.19 1.78
C VAL A 30 -16.93 -4.46 1.68
N PHE A 31 -16.40 -5.47 0.99
CA PHE A 31 -17.06 -6.76 0.87
C PHE A 31 -17.02 -7.53 2.19
N ASP A 32 -15.83 -7.64 2.80
CA ASP A 32 -15.62 -8.25 4.12
C ASP A 32 -14.73 -7.34 4.97
N ARG A 33 -15.30 -6.86 6.08
CA ARG A 33 -14.62 -5.94 7.00
C ARG A 33 -13.49 -6.59 7.78
N SER A 34 -13.69 -7.84 8.22
CA SER A 34 -12.67 -8.55 9.01
C SER A 34 -11.49 -8.89 8.12
N ALA A 35 -11.75 -9.46 6.95
CA ALA A 35 -10.71 -9.83 6.00
C ALA A 35 -9.90 -8.60 5.52
N MET A 36 -10.55 -7.43 5.38
CA MET A 36 -9.85 -6.20 5.03
C MET A 36 -8.94 -5.71 6.17
N LEU A 37 -9.40 -5.77 7.42
CA LEU A 37 -8.56 -5.41 8.58
C LEU A 37 -7.35 -6.35 8.73
N GLU A 38 -7.56 -7.66 8.54
CA GLU A 38 -6.47 -8.65 8.53
C GLU A 38 -5.47 -8.40 7.40
N SER A 39 -5.96 -7.94 6.24
CA SER A 39 -5.11 -7.54 5.14
C SER A 39 -4.27 -6.31 5.50
N LEU A 40 -4.84 -5.32 6.19
CA LEU A 40 -4.09 -4.16 6.71
C LEU A 40 -3.04 -4.58 7.75
N ASP A 41 -3.34 -5.55 8.62
CA ASP A 41 -2.37 -6.10 9.57
C ASP A 41 -1.16 -6.71 8.86
N ARG A 42 -1.40 -7.51 7.81
CA ARG A 42 -0.32 -8.11 7.01
C ARG A 42 0.52 -7.05 6.29
N LEU A 43 -0.12 -6.02 5.72
CA LEU A 43 0.58 -4.92 5.07
C LEU A 43 1.45 -4.12 6.06
N ALA A 44 0.95 -3.85 7.27
CA ALA A 44 1.72 -3.19 8.31
C ALA A 44 2.92 -4.03 8.77
N ALA A 45 2.76 -5.34 8.89
CA ALA A 45 3.86 -6.25 9.24
C ALA A 45 4.94 -6.28 8.15
N LEU A 46 4.56 -6.31 6.86
CA LEU A 46 5.49 -6.25 5.74
C LEU A 46 6.29 -4.94 5.73
N GLU A 47 5.61 -3.81 6.00
CA GLU A 47 6.27 -2.51 6.09
C GLU A 47 7.23 -2.43 7.28
N GLN A 48 6.85 -2.97 8.44
CA GLN A 48 7.76 -3.11 9.60
C GLN A 48 8.98 -3.98 9.28
N GLY A 49 8.82 -4.97 8.40
CA GLY A 49 9.90 -5.79 7.86
C GLY A 49 10.80 -5.07 6.84
N GLY A 50 10.52 -3.80 6.52
CA GLY A 50 11.31 -2.99 5.60
C GLY A 50 10.79 -2.94 4.17
N ALA A 51 9.63 -3.56 3.87
CA ALA A 51 9.05 -3.46 2.54
C ALA A 51 8.47 -2.05 2.29
N LYS A 52 8.72 -1.50 1.09
CA LYS A 52 8.07 -0.25 0.67
C LYS A 52 6.69 -0.54 0.12
N LEU A 53 5.66 0.06 0.72
CA LEU A 53 4.29 -0.06 0.23
C LEU A 53 4.00 0.98 -0.86
N PHE A 54 3.31 0.56 -1.91
CA PHE A 54 2.73 1.44 -2.94
C PHE A 54 1.21 1.39 -2.80
N PHE A 55 0.61 2.49 -2.34
CA PHE A 55 -0.81 2.59 -2.05
C PHE A 55 -1.65 2.61 -3.32
N GLY A 56 -2.88 2.10 -3.25
CA GLY A 56 -3.75 1.96 -4.42
C GLY A 56 -4.12 3.29 -5.08
N HIS A 57 -4.61 4.25 -4.30
CA HIS A 57 -5.27 5.46 -4.79
C HIS A 57 -4.84 6.73 -4.07
N ASP A 58 -3.66 6.75 -3.44
CA ASP A 58 -3.20 7.89 -2.65
C ASP A 58 -2.55 8.97 -3.54
N PRO A 59 -3.25 10.08 -3.82
CA PRO A 59 -2.75 11.07 -4.77
C PRO A 59 -1.51 11.80 -4.25
N ASP A 60 -1.34 11.93 -2.93
CA ASP A 60 -0.19 12.61 -2.35
C ASP A 60 1.04 11.72 -2.44
N PHE A 61 0.90 10.43 -2.16
CA PHE A 61 1.97 9.45 -2.40
C PHE A 61 2.38 9.38 -3.88
N TRP A 62 1.41 9.30 -4.80
CA TRP A 62 1.70 9.08 -6.22
C TRP A 62 2.38 10.27 -6.92
N LYS A 63 2.29 11.49 -6.37
CA LYS A 63 3.03 12.67 -6.89
C LYS A 63 4.54 12.46 -6.91
N ASP A 64 5.07 11.73 -5.92
CA ASP A 64 6.50 11.53 -5.73
C ASP A 64 7.00 10.21 -6.34
N VAL A 65 6.12 9.41 -6.94
CA VAL A 65 6.47 8.15 -7.60
C VAL A 65 6.78 8.41 -9.08
N PRO A 66 7.99 8.08 -9.57
CA PRO A 66 8.32 8.18 -10.98
C PRO A 66 7.32 7.40 -11.85
N GLN A 67 6.79 8.07 -12.87
CA GLN A 67 5.85 7.49 -13.81
C GLN A 67 6.57 6.97 -15.04
N ALA A 68 6.09 5.85 -15.58
CA ALA A 68 6.64 5.29 -16.81
C ALA A 68 6.64 6.34 -17.94
N PRO A 69 7.72 6.43 -18.74
CA PRO A 69 8.85 5.50 -18.83
C PRO A 69 9.99 5.73 -17.81
N VAL A 70 9.86 6.70 -16.90
CA VAL A 70 10.90 6.97 -15.89
C VAL A 70 10.96 5.79 -14.89
N PRO A 71 12.13 5.16 -14.68
CA PRO A 71 12.25 4.06 -13.74
C PRO A 71 11.94 4.51 -12.30
N ALA A 72 11.10 3.72 -11.61
CA ALA A 72 10.82 3.93 -10.19
C ALA A 72 11.98 3.47 -9.27
N PHE A 73 12.87 2.63 -9.82
CA PHE A 73 14.04 2.04 -9.18
C PHE A 73 15.18 2.04 -10.19
#